data_AF-A0A936NH08-F1
#
_entry.id   AF-A0A936NH08-F1
#
_cell.length_a   1.000
_cell.length_b   1.000
_cell.length_c   1.000
_cell.angle_alpha   90.00
_cell.angle_beta   90.00
_cell.angle_gamma   90.00
#
_symmetry.space_group_name_H-M   'P 1'
#
loop_
_entity.id
_entity.type
_entity.pdbx_description
1 polymer ?
#
loop_
_entity_poly.entity_id
_entity_poly.type
_entity_poly.pdbx_seq_one_letter_code
_entity_poly.pdbx_strand_id
1 'polypeptide(L)'
;MVQPCPDHSVCPKRQRRHDYHGEKVYEHQAVEAVETILKSTDLACKFYVMLADVHRAGYTLYLEQVSVPSSFGNEVDEQLARLNVECQAKRESSRLLPLHVVPLRVGTAEAYRSHCVAKGQRDSQLKLIRLQYAHDCSFDFAPHLW
;
A
#
# COMPACT_ATOMS: atom_id res chain seq x y z
N MET A 1 -49.64 -36.61 18.01
CA MET A 1 -48.71 -36.24 16.94
C MET A 1 -48.69 -34.72 16.94
N VAL A 2 -47.63 -33.98 17.25
CA VAL A 2 -46.22 -34.14 16.92
C VAL A 2 -45.35 -33.60 18.08
N GLN A 3 -44.08 -33.99 18.07
CA GLN A 3 -43.05 -33.85 19.10
C GLN A 3 -42.63 -32.40 19.44
N PRO A 4 -42.03 -32.16 20.62
CA PRO A 4 -41.20 -30.98 20.93
C PRO A 4 -39.73 -31.23 20.57
N CYS A 5 -38.99 -30.20 20.13
CA CYS A 5 -37.53 -30.20 19.90
C CYS A 5 -37.01 -28.76 19.64
N PRO A 6 -35.71 -28.43 19.81
CA PRO A 6 -35.22 -27.79 21.05
C PRO A 6 -34.38 -26.52 20.83
N ASP A 7 -33.89 -25.98 21.96
CA ASP A 7 -32.71 -25.12 22.17
C ASP A 7 -31.91 -24.72 20.92
N HIS A 8 -31.91 -23.42 20.62
CA HIS A 8 -30.84 -22.78 19.86
C HIS A 8 -30.20 -21.71 20.73
N SER A 9 -29.29 -22.16 21.59
CA SER A 9 -27.89 -21.75 21.54
C SER A 9 -27.67 -20.25 21.27
N VAL A 10 -27.37 -19.57 22.36
CA VAL A 10 -26.65 -18.29 22.43
C VAL A 10 -25.56 -18.24 21.35
N CYS A 11 -25.78 -17.43 20.30
CA CYS A 11 -24.73 -17.06 19.36
C CYS A 11 -23.59 -16.40 20.16
N PRO A 12 -22.36 -16.96 20.17
CA PRO A 12 -21.26 -16.32 20.84
C PRO A 12 -20.99 -15.01 20.14
N LYS A 13 -20.97 -13.94 20.94
CA LYS A 13 -20.58 -12.59 20.54
C LYS A 13 -19.39 -12.70 19.61
N ARG A 14 -19.54 -12.23 18.37
CA ARG A 14 -18.44 -12.01 17.42
C ARG A 14 -17.35 -11.29 18.20
N GLN A 15 -16.36 -12.06 18.62
CA GLN A 15 -15.20 -11.58 19.33
C GLN A 15 -14.53 -10.64 18.34
N ARG A 16 -14.68 -9.33 18.57
CA ARG A 16 -13.88 -8.36 17.86
C ARG A 16 -12.45 -8.76 18.16
N ARG A 17 -11.76 -9.34 17.17
CA ARG A 17 -10.31 -9.40 17.19
C ARG A 17 -9.87 -7.94 17.27
N HIS A 18 -9.50 -7.51 18.47
CA HIS A 18 -8.70 -6.32 18.65
C HIS A 18 -7.35 -6.67 18.04
N ASP A 19 -7.17 -6.26 16.80
CA ASP A 19 -5.92 -6.33 16.07
C ASP A 19 -4.97 -5.30 16.73
N TYR A 20 -4.37 -5.69 17.85
CA TYR A 20 -3.51 -4.83 18.68
C TYR A 20 -2.13 -4.55 18.04
N HIS A 21 -1.92 -5.00 16.79
CA HIS A 21 -0.73 -4.77 15.97
C HIS A 21 -1.08 -4.08 14.63
N GLY A 22 -2.15 -3.29 14.62
CA GLY A 22 -2.69 -2.66 13.41
C GLY A 22 -1.92 -1.44 12.95
N GLU A 23 -0.69 -1.60 12.43
CA GLU A 23 -0.20 -0.59 11.48
C GLU A 23 -1.12 -0.59 10.27
N LYS A 24 -1.99 0.39 10.16
CA LYS A 24 -2.82 0.56 8.98
C LYS A 24 -2.65 1.97 8.48
N VAL A 25 -1.54 2.17 7.76
CA VAL A 25 -1.55 3.22 6.74
C VAL A 25 -2.65 2.85 5.75
N TYR A 26 -3.59 3.77 5.56
CA TYR A 26 -4.67 3.58 4.61
C TYR A 26 -4.24 4.07 3.23
N GLU A 27 -4.81 3.47 2.19
CA GLU A 27 -4.53 3.85 0.80
C GLU A 27 -4.70 5.36 0.57
N HIS A 28 -5.75 5.98 1.12
CA HIS A 28 -5.97 7.41 0.97
C HIS A 28 -4.85 8.27 1.57
N GLN A 29 -4.24 7.85 2.69
CA GLN A 29 -3.12 8.56 3.32
C GLN A 29 -1.85 8.43 2.49
N ALA A 30 -1.59 7.23 1.97
CA ALA A 30 -0.46 6.99 1.07
C ALA A 30 -0.60 7.80 -0.23
N VAL A 31 -1.79 7.80 -0.82
CA VAL A 31 -2.11 8.60 -2.01
C VAL A 31 -1.94 10.09 -1.71
N GLU A 32 -2.50 10.58 -0.61
CA GLU A 32 -2.40 11.99 -0.24
C GLU A 32 -0.94 12.43 -0.02
N ALA A 33 -0.14 11.63 0.70
CA ALA A 33 1.27 11.90 0.92
C ALA A 33 2.05 11.96 -0.40
N VAL A 34 1.90 10.95 -1.27
CA VAL A 34 2.63 10.87 -2.54
C VAL A 34 2.20 11.99 -3.50
N GLU A 35 0.90 12.21 -3.67
CA GLU A 35 0.38 13.26 -4.56
C GLU A 35 0.79 14.68 -4.11
N THR A 36 0.86 14.91 -2.80
CA THR A 36 1.29 16.20 -2.24
C THR A 36 2.73 16.48 -2.60
N ILE A 37 3.63 15.50 -2.43
CA ILE A 37 5.04 15.67 -2.77
C ILE A 37 5.22 15.74 -4.29
N LEU A 38 4.56 14.88 -5.08
CA LEU A 38 4.61 14.96 -6.55
C LEU A 38 4.25 16.36 -7.07
N LYS A 39 3.20 16.99 -6.52
CA LYS A 39 2.82 18.37 -6.85
C LYS A 39 3.85 19.39 -6.39
N SER A 40 4.41 19.23 -5.20
CA SER A 40 5.43 20.15 -4.66
C SER A 40 6.76 20.08 -5.44
N THR A 41 7.08 18.93 -6.04
CA THR A 41 8.31 18.69 -6.80
C THR A 41 8.12 18.86 -8.31
N ASP A 42 6.93 19.26 -8.77
CA ASP A 42 6.55 19.36 -10.21
C ASP A 42 6.79 18.06 -11.00
N LEU A 43 6.66 16.89 -10.35
CA LEU A 43 6.85 15.59 -10.98
C LEU A 43 5.53 15.07 -11.56
N ALA A 44 5.46 14.96 -12.88
CA ALA A 44 4.31 14.42 -13.59
C ALA A 44 4.28 12.88 -13.57
N CYS A 45 4.16 12.25 -12.40
CA CYS A 45 4.07 10.79 -12.28
C CYS A 45 2.62 10.30 -12.38
N LYS A 46 2.33 9.40 -13.31
CA LYS A 46 0.97 8.84 -13.50
C LYS A 46 0.79 7.49 -12.80
N PHE A 47 1.87 6.71 -12.68
CA PHE A 47 1.85 5.39 -12.10
C PHE A 47 2.80 5.25 -10.93
N TYR A 48 2.24 4.84 -9.81
CA TYR A 48 2.99 4.50 -8.61
C TYR A 48 2.19 3.49 -7.80
N VAL A 49 2.92 2.63 -7.09
CA VAL A 49 2.39 1.61 -6.19
C VAL A 49 3.29 1.56 -4.97
N MET A 50 2.69 1.64 -3.79
CA MET A 50 3.37 1.50 -2.51
C MET A 50 3.13 0.09 -1.97
N LEU A 51 4.21 -0.62 -1.67
CA LEU A 51 4.18 -1.94 -1.06
C LEU A 51 4.56 -1.84 0.42
N ALA A 52 3.65 -2.26 1.29
CA ALA A 52 3.90 -2.41 2.70
C ALA A 52 4.60 -3.75 2.96
N ASP A 53 5.83 -3.71 3.45
CA ASP A 53 6.62 -4.89 3.78
C ASP A 53 6.68 -5.09 5.29
N VAL A 54 5.83 -6.02 5.77
CA VAL A 54 5.73 -6.35 7.20
C VAL A 54 7.00 -7.01 7.74
N HIS A 55 7.80 -7.66 6.90
CA HIS A 55 9.03 -8.34 7.32
C HIS A 55 10.17 -7.34 7.49
N ARG A 56 10.26 -6.36 6.59
CA ARG A 56 11.21 -5.25 6.70
C ARG A 56 10.76 -4.15 7.65
N ALA A 57 9.50 -4.17 8.10
CA ALA A 57 8.88 -3.09 8.86
C ALA A 57 9.07 -1.74 8.14
N GLY A 58 8.67 -1.68 6.88
CA GLY A 58 8.86 -0.50 6.05
C GLY A 58 8.00 -0.53 4.79
N TYR A 59 8.12 0.55 4.02
CA TYR A 59 7.37 0.74 2.79
C TYR A 59 8.33 0.85 1.62
N THR A 60 7.94 0.30 0.47
CA THR A 60 8.63 0.48 -0.81
C THR A 60 7.69 1.16 -1.79
N LEU A 61 8.03 2.36 -2.23
CA LEU A 61 7.28 3.12 -3.24
C LEU A 61 7.92 2.91 -4.61
N TYR A 62 7.22 2.20 -5.47
CA TYR A 62 7.56 2.09 -6.88
C TYR A 62 6.93 3.26 -7.63
N LEU A 63 7.74 4.00 -8.37
CA LEU A 63 7.34 5.23 -9.05
C LEU A 63 7.77 5.17 -10.52
N GLU A 64 6.84 5.25 -11.48
CA GLU A 64 7.17 5.35 -12.91
C GLU A 64 7.71 6.76 -13.22
N GLN A 65 9.00 6.94 -12.94
CA GLN A 65 9.77 8.14 -13.21
C GLN A 65 11.23 7.79 -13.46
N VAL A 66 11.82 8.47 -14.43
CA VAL A 66 13.24 8.31 -14.82
C VAL A 66 14.16 8.97 -13.80
N SER A 67 13.73 10.10 -13.23
CA SER A 67 14.53 10.87 -12.28
C SER A 67 13.66 11.21 -11.09
N VAL A 68 14.07 10.72 -9.91
CA VAL A 68 13.41 10.99 -8.63
C VAL A 68 14.45 11.61 -7.72
N PRO A 69 14.19 12.80 -7.14
CA PRO A 69 15.14 13.41 -6.24
C PRO A 69 15.36 12.53 -5.01
N SER A 70 16.58 12.49 -4.52
CA SER A 70 16.95 11.64 -3.36
C SER A 70 16.15 11.98 -2.10
N SER A 71 15.70 13.24 -1.97
CA SER A 71 14.86 13.71 -0.86
C SER A 71 13.41 13.24 -0.95
N PHE A 72 12.92 12.85 -2.13
CA PHE A 72 11.51 12.54 -2.37
C PHE A 72 10.98 11.46 -1.41
N GLY A 73 11.77 10.41 -1.20
CA GLY A 73 11.38 9.34 -0.27
C GLY A 73 11.25 9.81 1.17
N ASN A 74 12.15 10.68 1.61
CA ASN A 74 12.08 11.26 2.94
C ASN A 74 10.88 12.21 3.07
N GLU A 75 10.63 13.04 2.06
CA GLU A 75 9.50 13.96 2.06
C GLU A 75 8.15 13.24 2.07
N VAL A 76 7.97 12.20 1.24
CA VAL A 76 6.74 11.38 1.23
C VAL A 76 6.56 10.70 2.57
N ASP A 77 7.64 10.18 3.15
CA ASP A 77 7.58 9.57 4.46
C ASP A 77 7.19 10.56 5.56
N GLU A 78 7.81 11.73 5.62
CA GLU A 78 7.49 12.75 6.60
C GLU A 78 6.02 13.18 6.48
N GLN A 79 5.49 13.29 5.26
CA GLN A 79 4.06 13.52 5.05
C GLN A 79 3.22 12.35 5.57
N LEU A 80 3.62 11.12 5.28
CA LEU A 80 2.90 9.94 5.76
C LEU A 80 2.87 9.85 7.30
N ALA A 81 3.97 10.21 7.96
CA ALA A 81 4.06 10.31 9.41
C ALA A 81 3.16 11.41 9.97
N ARG A 82 3.04 12.57 9.29
CA ARG A 82 2.10 13.63 9.67
C ARG A 82 0.64 13.21 9.54
N LEU A 83 0.32 12.44 8.51
CA LEU A 83 -1.04 11.94 8.28
C LEU A 83 -1.41 10.77 9.19
N ASN A 84 -0.42 10.07 9.75
CA ASN A 84 -0.63 8.88 10.57
C ASN A 84 0.27 8.89 11.81
N VAL A 85 -0.32 9.24 12.96
CA VAL A 85 0.36 9.32 14.27
C VAL A 85 1.01 7.99 14.70
N GLU A 86 0.52 6.84 14.24
CA GLU A 86 1.14 5.55 14.54
C GLU A 86 2.41 5.32 13.71
N CYS A 87 2.40 5.76 12.43
CA CYS A 87 3.59 5.78 11.59
C CYS A 87 4.67 6.67 12.23
N GLN A 88 4.27 7.86 12.72
CA GLN A 88 5.15 8.77 13.46
C GLN A 88 5.71 8.12 14.74
N ALA A 89 4.88 7.54 15.59
CA ALA A 89 5.33 6.94 16.85
C ALA A 89 6.33 5.77 16.62
N LYS A 90 6.17 5.02 15.54
CA LYS A 90 7.08 3.93 15.17
C LYS A 90 8.38 4.42 14.55
N ARG A 91 8.33 5.53 13.81
CA ARG A 91 9.52 6.27 13.34
C ARG A 91 10.35 6.76 14.51
N GLU A 92 9.72 7.42 15.48
CA GLU A 92 10.38 7.92 16.69
C GLU A 92 10.99 6.78 17.51
N SER A 93 10.33 5.62 17.54
CA SER A 93 10.85 4.42 18.19
C SER A 93 11.90 3.64 17.37
N SER A 94 12.29 4.12 16.18
CA SER A 94 13.17 3.41 15.21
C SER A 94 12.69 2.01 14.83
N ARG A 95 11.39 1.75 14.93
CA ARG A 95 10.75 0.46 14.61
C ARG A 95 10.23 0.39 13.17
N LEU A 96 10.29 1.50 12.44
CA LEU A 96 9.91 1.60 11.04
C LEU A 96 11.12 2.09 10.23
N LEU A 97 11.46 1.37 9.16
CA LEU A 97 12.53 1.74 8.26
C LEU A 97 12.16 2.96 7.39
N PRO A 98 13.17 3.71 6.89
CA PRO A 98 12.97 4.75 5.89
C PRO A 98 12.19 4.24 4.67
N LEU A 99 11.29 5.06 4.12
CA LEU A 99 10.59 4.76 2.88
C LEU A 99 11.62 4.54 1.77
N HIS A 100 11.58 3.38 1.14
CA HIS A 100 12.44 3.07 0.02
C HIS A 100 11.73 3.46 -1.29
N VAL A 101 12.33 4.36 -2.07
CA VAL A 101 11.76 4.76 -3.37
C VAL A 101 12.52 4.08 -4.49
N VAL A 102 11.79 3.43 -5.38
CA VAL A 102 12.32 2.65 -6.49
C VAL A 102 11.78 3.24 -7.80
N PRO A 103 12.62 3.91 -8.60
CA PRO A 103 12.21 4.42 -9.91
C PRO A 103 11.99 3.26 -10.89
N LEU A 104 10.92 3.36 -11.66
CA LEU A 104 10.51 2.41 -12.70
C LEU A 104 10.65 3.02 -14.10
N ARG A 105 10.88 2.16 -15.08
CA ARG A 105 10.90 2.50 -16.51
C ARG A 105 9.51 2.92 -16.99
N VAL A 106 9.48 3.84 -17.94
CA VAL A 106 8.24 4.21 -18.64
C VAL A 106 7.65 2.99 -19.33
N GLY A 107 6.33 2.79 -19.19
CA GLY A 107 5.61 1.63 -19.73
C GLY A 107 5.37 0.52 -18.68
N THR A 108 5.87 0.68 -17.46
CA THR A 108 5.58 -0.23 -16.35
C THR A 108 4.12 -0.18 -15.96
N ALA A 109 3.47 0.98 -16.07
CA ALA A 109 2.03 1.12 -15.84
C ALA A 109 1.20 0.19 -16.74
N GLU A 110 1.56 0.10 -18.02
CA GLU A 110 0.91 -0.77 -18.99
C GLU A 110 1.22 -2.24 -18.69
N ALA A 111 2.48 -2.57 -18.40
CA ALA A 111 2.87 -3.93 -18.00
C ALA A 111 2.13 -4.41 -16.73
N TYR A 112 2.01 -3.55 -15.73
CA TYR A 112 1.27 -3.82 -14.49
C TYR A 112 -0.21 -4.07 -14.77
N ARG A 113 -0.83 -3.20 -15.59
CA ARG A 113 -2.22 -3.38 -16.03
C ARG A 113 -2.41 -4.71 -16.76
N SER A 114 -1.57 -5.02 -17.74
CA SER A 114 -1.63 -6.28 -18.49
C SER A 114 -1.48 -7.49 -17.57
N HIS A 115 -0.62 -7.43 -16.55
CA HIS A 115 -0.47 -8.49 -15.56
C HIS A 115 -1.75 -8.69 -14.73
N CYS A 116 -2.35 -7.60 -14.23
CA CYS A 116 -3.60 -7.66 -13.47
C CYS A 116 -4.76 -8.22 -14.32
N VAL A 117 -4.85 -7.83 -15.60
CA VAL A 117 -5.86 -8.37 -16.54
C VAL A 117 -5.61 -9.86 -16.80
N ALA A 118 -4.36 -10.27 -17.01
CA ALA A 118 -4.00 -11.68 -17.18
C ALA A 118 -4.35 -12.55 -15.96
N LYS A 119 -4.34 -11.96 -14.76
CA LYS A 119 -4.81 -12.61 -13.52
C LYS A 119 -6.34 -12.68 -13.36
N GLY A 120 -7.09 -12.26 -14.37
CA GLY A 120 -8.55 -12.37 -14.39
C GLY A 120 -9.29 -11.13 -13.90
N GLN A 121 -8.60 -10.00 -13.68
CA GLN A 121 -9.30 -8.72 -13.52
C GLN A 121 -9.86 -8.26 -14.87
N ARG A 122 -11.12 -7.83 -14.89
CA ARG A 122 -11.70 -7.22 -16.08
C ARG A 122 -11.11 -5.82 -16.26
N ASP A 123 -10.60 -5.52 -17.45
CA ASP A 123 -9.96 -4.24 -17.80
C ASP A 123 -10.78 -3.01 -17.36
N SER A 124 -12.10 -3.04 -17.60
CA SER A 124 -13.04 -1.97 -17.23
C SER A 124 -13.30 -1.79 -15.73
N GLN A 125 -12.87 -2.74 -14.89
CA GLN A 125 -12.96 -2.66 -13.42
C GLN A 125 -11.59 -2.70 -12.74
N LEU A 126 -10.50 -2.61 -13.52
CA LEU A 126 -9.15 -2.62 -13.00
C LEU A 126 -8.93 -1.37 -12.16
N LYS A 127 -9.09 -1.52 -10.85
CA LYS A 127 -8.79 -0.48 -9.88
C LYS A 127 -7.32 -0.61 -9.54
N LEU A 128 -6.54 0.40 -9.90
CA LEU A 128 -5.14 0.48 -9.50
C LEU A 128 -5.09 0.65 -7.98
N ILE A 129 -4.66 -0.39 -7.28
CA ILE A 129 -4.41 -0.34 -5.84
C ILE A 129 -3.10 0.41 -5.64
N ARG A 130 -3.18 1.54 -4.92
CA ARG A 130 -2.03 2.43 -4.70
C ARG A 130 -1.21 2.00 -3.49
N LEU A 131 -1.83 1.28 -2.55
CA LEU A 131 -1.18 0.72 -1.37
C LEU A 131 -1.66 -0.71 -1.15
N GLN A 132 -0.72 -1.66 -1.14
CA GLN A 132 -0.99 -3.06 -0.83
C GLN A 132 0.18 -3.69 -0.09
N TYR A 133 -0.01 -4.88 0.48
CA TYR A 133 1.09 -5.62 1.07
C TYR A 133 2.01 -6.19 -0.01
N ALA A 134 3.32 -6.22 0.28
CA ALA A 134 4.32 -6.79 -0.62
C ALA A 134 4.02 -8.25 -0.97
N HIS A 135 3.52 -9.05 -0.01
CA HIS A 135 3.14 -10.45 -0.25
C HIS A 135 1.87 -10.65 -1.08
N ASP A 136 1.01 -9.62 -1.18
CA ASP A 136 -0.20 -9.64 -2.00
C ASP A 136 0.12 -9.21 -3.44
N CYS A 137 1.20 -8.44 -3.63
CA CYS A 137 1.67 -8.04 -4.95
C CYS A 137 2.33 -9.20 -5.67
N SER A 138 1.72 -9.62 -6.78
CA SER A 138 2.24 -10.69 -7.63
C SER A 138 3.00 -10.19 -8.86
N PHE A 139 3.06 -8.86 -9.05
CA PHE A 139 3.75 -8.25 -10.17
C PHE A 139 5.25 -8.21 -9.89
N ASP A 140 6.04 -8.65 -10.87
CA ASP A 140 7.50 -8.62 -10.76
C ASP A 140 8.03 -7.28 -11.27
N PHE A 141 8.52 -6.44 -10.36
CA PHE A 141 9.07 -5.13 -10.70
C PHE A 141 10.52 -5.19 -11.19
N ALA A 142 11.24 -6.29 -10.96
CA ALA A 142 12.66 -6.44 -11.30
C ALA A 142 13.03 -6.09 -12.76
N PRO A 143 12.30 -6.54 -13.80
CA PRO A 143 12.61 -6.18 -15.20
C PRO A 143 12.28 -4.73 -15.55
N HIS A 144 11.58 -4.02 -14.66
CA HIS A 144 11.11 -2.65 -14.85
C HIS A 144 11.92 -1.62 -14.06
N LEU A 145 12.91 -2.07 -13.29
CA LEU A 145 13.84 -1.19 -12.58
C LEU A 145 14.79 -0.50 -13.57
N TRP A 146 15.27 0.70 -13.23
CA TRP A 146 16.32 1.37 -14.01
C TRP A 146 17.67 0.69 -13.84
#